data_AF-A0A3S1ECY9-F1
#
_entry.id   AF-A0A3S1ECY9-F1
#
_cell.length_a   1.000
_cell.length_b   1.000
_cell.length_c   1.000
_cell.angle_alpha   90.00
_cell.angle_beta   90.00
_cell.angle_gamma   90.00
#
_symmetry.space_group_name_H-M   'P 1'
#
loop_
_entity.id
_entity.type
_entity.pdbx_description
1 polymer ?
#
loop_
_entity_poly.entity_id
_entity_poly.type
_entity_poly.pdbx_seq_one_letter_code
_entity_poly.pdbx_strand_id
1 'polypeptide(L)' 'GGILLALGLFPRPVAFLLAGEMAIAYFMAHFPRGFFPVNNGGDLAISFCFIFLYLIFAGSGAFALDNRRGA' A
#
# COMPACT_ATOMS: atom_id res chain seq x y z
N GLY A 1 6.01 -7.14 2.80
CA GLY A 1 4.54 -7.00 2.94
C GLY A 1 3.75 -7.58 1.77
N GLY A 2 4.19 -7.39 0.51
CA GLY A 2 3.36 -7.69 -0.67
C GLY A 2 2.79 -9.11 -0.77
N ILE A 3 3.54 -10.15 -0.40
CA ILE A 3 3.05 -11.55 -0.45
C ILE A 3 1.89 -11.79 0.52
N LEU A 4 1.96 -11.23 1.74
CA LEU A 4 0.88 -11.34 2.72
C LEU A 4 -0.38 -10.64 2.24
N LEU A 5 -0.21 -9.47 1.62
CA LEU A 5 -1.32 -8.70 1.04
C LEU A 5 -1.92 -9.39 -0.20
N ALA A 6 -1.08 -9.99 -1.05
CA ALA A 6 -1.50 -10.75 -2.23
C ALA A 6 -2.27 -12.03 -1.86
N LEU A 7 -1.87 -12.70 -0.78
CA LEU A 7 -2.60 -13.84 -0.22
C LEU A 7 -3.82 -13.41 0.61
N GLY A 8 -4.00 -12.10 0.84
CA GLY A 8 -5.09 -11.53 1.62
C GLY A 8 -5.04 -11.87 3.10
N LEU A 9 -3.87 -12.17 3.65
CA LEU A 9 -3.65 -12.47 5.08
C LEU A 9 -3.38 -11.17 5.85
N PHE A 10 -4.19 -10.89 6.89
CA PHE A 10 -4.08 -9.65 7.68
C PHE A 10 -4.01 -8.38 6.82
N PRO A 11 -4.96 -8.17 5.88
CA PRO A 11 -4.86 -7.12 4.87
C PRO A 11 -4.77 -5.72 5.47
N ARG A 12 -5.43 -5.46 6.60
CA ARG A 12 -5.47 -4.14 7.24
C ARG A 12 -4.11 -3.71 7.81
N PRO A 13 -3.47 -4.46 8.73
CA PRO A 13 -2.16 -4.07 9.26
C PRO A 13 -1.06 -4.11 8.19
N VAL A 14 -1.11 -5.07 7.24
CA VAL A 14 -0.13 -5.14 6.16
C VAL A 14 -0.26 -3.96 5.20
N ALA A 15 -1.49 -3.55 4.86
CA ALA A 15 -1.75 -2.37 4.04
C ALA A 15 -1.30 -1.08 4.72
N PHE A 16 -1.51 -0.94 6.03
CA PHE A 16 -1.02 0.22 6.78
C PHE A 16 0.51 0.36 6.71
N LEU A 17 1.22 -0.76 6.90
CA LEU A 17 2.68 -0.77 6.87
C LEU A 17 3.22 -0.45 5.48
N LEU A 18 2.62 -1.04 4.43
CA LEU A 18 3.00 -0.78 3.03
C LEU A 18 2.67 0.65 2.59
N ALA A 19 1.55 1.22 3.03
CA ALA A 19 1.22 2.62 2.79
C ALA A 19 2.27 3.55 3.41
N GLY A 20 2.68 3.29 4.66
CA GLY A 20 3.74 4.03 5.34
C GLY A 20 5.08 3.91 4.63
N GLU A 21 5.47 2.71 4.18
CA GLU A 21 6.71 2.48 3.42
C GLU A 21 6.74 3.30 2.13
N MET A 22 5.65 3.29 1.36
CA MET A 22 5.54 4.06 0.12
C MET A 22 5.51 5.58 0.36
N ALA A 23 4.89 6.04 1.46
CA ALA A 23 4.93 7.45 1.85
C ALA A 23 6.36 7.89 2.17
N ILE A 24 7.09 7.11 2.98
CA ILE A 24 8.49 7.39 3.29
C ILE A 24 9.34 7.40 2.02
N ALA A 25 9.15 6.43 1.13
CA ALA A 25 9.84 6.37 -0.15
C ALA A 25 9.59 7.63 -1.00
N TYR A 26 8.35 8.13 -1.04
CA TYR A 26 8.04 9.38 -1.73
C TYR A 26 8.79 10.57 -1.12
N PHE A 27 8.68 10.77 0.20
CA PHE A 27 9.29 11.93 0.86
C PHE A 27 10.82 11.89 0.91
N MET A 28 11.44 10.72 1.00
CA MET A 28 12.90 10.59 1.05
C MET A 28 13.55 10.55 -0.33
N ALA A 29 12.97 9.85 -1.29
CA ALA A 29 13.62 9.61 -2.59
C ALA A 29 13.09 10.50 -3.72
N HIS A 30 11.80 10.86 -3.70
CA HIS A 30 11.15 11.55 -4.82
C HIS A 30 10.92 13.04 -4.56
N PHE A 31 10.44 13.40 -3.38
CA PHE A 31 10.16 14.77 -2.99
C PHE A 31 11.37 15.73 -3.13
N PRO A 32 12.63 15.33 -2.82
CA PRO A 32 13.78 16.21 -3.01
C PRO A 32 14.07 16.55 -4.48
N ARG A 33 13.58 15.74 -5.43
CA ARG A 33 13.78 15.94 -6.88
C ARG A 33 12.68 16.80 -7.51
N GLY A 34 11.62 17.09 -6.78
CA GLY A 34 10.48 17.90 -7.23
C GLY A 34 9.25 17.63 -6.37
N PHE A 35 8.36 18.61 -6.21
CA PHE A 35 7.17 18.45 -5.37
C PHE A 35 6.11 17.52 -6.00
N PHE A 36 5.92 17.63 -7.31
CA PHE A 36 4.90 16.89 -8.03
C PHE A 36 5.42 15.52 -8.52
N PRO A 37 4.65 14.43 -8.35
CA PRO A 37 5.05 13.08 -8.75
C PRO A 37 5.51 12.98 -10.22
N VAL A 38 4.75 13.64 -11.10
CA VAL A 38 5.00 13.71 -12.55
C VAL A 38 6.36 14.31 -12.90
N ASN A 39 6.93 15.13 -12.01
CA ASN A 39 8.23 15.78 -12.20
C ASN A 39 9.39 15.06 -11.51
N ASN A 40 9.11 14.12 -10.59
CA ASN A 40 10.11 13.48 -9.74
C ASN A 40 10.15 11.94 -9.88
N GLY A 41 9.31 11.38 -10.75
CA GLY A 41 9.18 9.94 -11.00
C GLY A 41 8.56 9.16 -9.83
N GLY A 42 7.88 9.85 -8.92
CA GLY A 42 7.24 9.31 -7.71
C GLY A 42 5.81 8.86 -7.92
N ASP A 43 5.32 8.83 -9.17
CA ASP A 43 3.94 8.48 -9.52
C ASP A 43 3.53 7.12 -8.94
N LEU A 44 4.40 6.12 -9.02
CA LEU A 44 4.14 4.80 -8.45
C LEU A 44 4.15 4.82 -6.92
N ALA A 45 5.11 5.52 -6.31
CA ALA A 45 5.22 5.59 -4.85
C ALA A 45 3.97 6.23 -4.23
N ILE A 46 3.52 7.36 -4.75
CA ILE A 46 2.33 8.02 -4.24
C ILE A 46 1.05 7.24 -4.57
N SER A 47 0.95 6.65 -5.77
CA SER A 47 -0.23 5.86 -6.17
C SER A 47 -0.36 4.62 -5.30
N PHE A 48 0.73 3.86 -5.09
CA PHE A 48 0.71 2.68 -4.21
C PHE A 48 0.44 3.07 -2.76
N CYS A 49 0.94 4.21 -2.28
CA CYS A 49 0.59 4.74 -0.96
C CYS A 49 -0.95 4.88 -0.83
N PHE A 50 -1.61 5.56 -1.76
CA PHE A 50 -3.07 5.74 -1.71
C PHE A 50 -3.85 4.44 -1.91
N ILE A 51 -3.39 3.54 -2.78
CA ILE A 51 -4.01 2.21 -2.98
C ILE A 51 -3.95 1.41 -1.67
N PHE A 52 -2.80 1.38 -1.00
CA PHE A 52 -2.67 0.69 0.28
C PHE A 52 -3.48 1.37 1.38
N LEU A 53 -3.52 2.70 1.43
CA LEU A 53 -4.42 3.43 2.35
C LEU A 53 -5.89 3.04 2.13
N TYR A 54 -6.34 2.95 0.88
CA TYR A 54 -7.69 2.50 0.56
C TYR A 54 -7.94 1.06 1.08
N LEU A 55 -6.97 0.16 0.90
CA LEU A 55 -7.08 -1.25 1.33
C LEU A 55 -7.17 -1.42 2.86
N ILE A 56 -6.68 -0.46 3.66
CA ILE A 56 -6.90 -0.44 5.12
C ILE A 56 -8.40 -0.38 5.44
N PHE A 57 -9.16 0.40 4.68
CA PHE A 57 -10.60 0.60 4.88
C PHE A 57 -11.44 -0.45 4.15
N ALA A 58 -11.10 -0.72 2.89
CA ALA A 58 -11.80 -1.69 2.06
C ALA A 58 -11.69 -3.13 2.60
N GLY A 59 -10.58 -3.48 3.26
CA GLY A 59 -10.37 -4.80 3.86
C GLY A 59 -10.07 -5.91 2.84
N SER A 60 -10.21 -7.16 3.27
CA SER A 60 -10.00 -8.35 2.42
C SER A 60 -11.11 -8.50 1.38
N GLY A 61 -10.73 -8.62 0.10
CA GLY A 61 -11.68 -9.00 -0.95
C GLY A 61 -12.21 -10.44 -0.81
N ALA A 62 -13.21 -10.81 -1.60
CA ALA A 62 -13.89 -12.11 -1.53
C ALA A 62 -12.95 -13.34 -1.65
N PHE A 63 -11.81 -13.18 -2.32
CA PHE A 63 -10.81 -14.23 -2.52
C PHE A 63 -9.69 -14.28 -1.45
N ALA A 64 -9.74 -13.42 -0.42
CA ALA A 64 -8.72 -13.40 0.62
C ALA A 64 -8.67 -14.73 1.39
N LEU A 65 -7.47 -15.27 1.60
CA LEU A 65 -7.29 -16.53 2.30
C LEU A 65 -7.70 -16.45 3.79
N ASP A 66 -7.65 -15.24 4.37
CA ASP A 66 -8.10 -14.97 5.75
C ASP A 66 -9.60 -15.23 5.93
N ASN A 67 -10.42 -15.03 4.89
CA ASN A 67 -11.85 -15.33 4.93
C ASN A 67 -12.12 -16.84 5.08
N ARG A 68 -11.17 -17.71 4.71
CA ARG A 68 -11.28 -19.17 4.86
C ARG A 68 -10.89 -19.67 6.25
N ARG A 69 -10.33 -18.81 7.11
CA ARG A 69 -9.99 -19.15 8.50
C ARG A 69 -11.15 -18.90 9.49
N GLY A 70 -12.23 -18.28 9.02
CA GLY A 70 -13.44 -17.99 9.81
C GLY A 70 -14.64 -18.91 9.52
N ALA A 71 -14.43 -20.10 8.95
CA ALA A 71 -15.46 -21.13 8.75
C ALA A 71 -15.23 -22.31 9.69
#